data_AF-A0A3M1NWV8-F1
#
_entry.id   AF-A0A3M1NWV8-F1
#
_cell.length_a   1.000
_cell.length_b   1.000
_cell.length_c   1.000
_cell.angle_alpha   90.00
_cell.angle_beta   90.00
_cell.angle_gamma   90.00
#
_symmetry.space_group_name_H-M   'P 1'
#
loop_
_entity.id
_entity.type
_entity.pdbx_description
1 polymer ?
#
loop_
_entity_poly.entity_id
_entity_poly.type
_entity_poly.pdbx_seq_one_letter_code
_entity_poly.pdbx_strand_id
1 'polypeptide(L)'
;MDLLVEFAFLFRVGEDSAKHVLRQCNLTHPARQKESYEWLKRFPDSIGAFAVFPLKFCTSIAKLPKVWDQQLHDPIPPSNQTEGKIMKRVGLTLWGLGFFLIVGLVLMSPRFARGQAKVTHGPVVGAVTDTGARILVRTDTVATVQFQLATDTTFANPVLSTTATAVADSDFFVIVDVTGLQSATRYFYRPVLDGTPQNDIGEFVTFPPPGSETTFTFAFGSCQQAFDDPNSNKGGVFPRIAEEYPWFFLHLGDWTYPDTTDTEQNPTNYFNVDYARVQASYRTKYARDFPMFELLRTTAIDYVYDDHDYSNDNSDMTYPGRENSIRGYHAMFPHYPLASPGNGLWHKFTYANCDFFFLDTRSQRHPN
;
A
#
# COMPACT_ATOMS: atom_id res chain seq x y z
N MET A 1 10.36 22.28 8.86
CA MET A 1 10.34 21.20 9.87
C MET A 1 9.03 21.36 10.58
N ASP A 2 8.02 20.86 9.92
CA ASP A 2 6.64 21.13 10.20
C ASP A 2 6.16 20.06 11.17
N LEU A 3 5.22 20.41 12.04
CA LEU A 3 4.66 19.43 12.98
C LEU A 3 3.73 18.49 12.21
N LEU A 4 4.32 17.45 11.62
CA LEU A 4 3.61 16.24 11.20
C LEU A 4 2.94 15.64 12.45
N VAL A 5 1.65 15.34 12.31
CA VAL A 5 0.85 14.73 13.37
C VAL A 5 0.01 13.66 12.70
N GLU A 6 0.26 12.40 13.05
CA GLU A 6 -0.64 11.29 12.70
C GLU A 6 -2.03 11.60 13.28
N PHE A 7 -3.02 11.76 12.42
CA PHE A 7 -4.43 11.88 12.82
C PHE A 7 -5.22 10.69 12.29
N ALA A 8 -6.03 10.11 13.17
CA ALA A 8 -7.10 9.21 12.80
C ALA A 8 -8.42 9.69 13.39
N PHE A 9 -9.50 9.57 12.62
CA PHE A 9 -10.84 9.91 13.07
C PHE A 9 -11.80 8.75 12.79
N LEU A 10 -12.64 8.43 13.77
CA LEU A 10 -13.73 7.48 13.65
C LEU A 10 -15.04 8.25 13.44
N PHE A 11 -15.77 7.92 12.36
CA PHE A 11 -17.01 8.59 11.96
C PHE A 11 -18.16 7.60 11.87
N ARG A 12 -19.35 8.01 12.34
CA ARG A 12 -20.58 7.21 12.32
C ARG A 12 -21.73 7.96 11.65
N VAL A 13 -22.44 7.30 10.74
CA VAL A 13 -23.54 7.84 9.92
C VAL A 13 -24.83 7.07 10.22
N GLY A 14 -25.99 7.75 10.34
CA GLY A 14 -27.29 7.17 10.73
C GLY A 14 -28.35 8.21 11.14
N GLU A 15 -29.59 7.78 11.44
CA GLU A 15 -30.79 8.66 11.58
C GLU A 15 -30.73 9.74 12.68
N ASP A 16 -29.87 9.61 13.70
CA ASP A 16 -29.72 10.56 14.82
C ASP A 16 -28.31 11.21 14.89
N SER A 17 -27.53 11.14 13.81
CA SER A 17 -26.05 11.34 13.82
C SER A 17 -25.51 12.75 14.09
N ALA A 18 -26.32 13.71 14.56
CA ALA A 18 -25.80 15.03 14.97
C ALA A 18 -24.85 14.99 16.18
N LYS A 19 -24.71 13.85 16.87
CA LYS A 19 -23.96 13.71 18.13
C LYS A 19 -23.26 12.36 18.26
N HIS A 20 -22.04 12.23 17.72
CA HIS A 20 -20.88 11.58 18.37
C HIS A 20 -19.64 11.57 17.44
N VAL A 21 -18.80 12.61 17.54
CA VAL A 21 -17.38 12.52 17.15
C VAL A 21 -16.60 12.36 18.45
N LEU A 22 -16.19 11.13 18.79
CA LEU A 22 -15.40 10.87 19.99
C LEU A 22 -13.90 10.89 19.69
N ARG A 23 -13.16 11.47 20.64
CA ARG A 23 -11.70 11.61 20.59
C ARG A 23 -11.02 10.31 21.02
N GLN A 24 -10.10 9.79 20.20
CA GLN A 24 -8.91 9.07 20.66
C GLN A 24 -7.69 9.35 19.75
N CYS A 25 -7.16 10.57 19.81
CA CYS A 25 -5.75 10.84 19.48
C CYS A 25 -5.17 11.74 20.58
N ASN A 26 -3.92 11.50 20.98
CA ASN A 26 -3.30 12.13 22.14
C ASN A 26 -2.83 13.56 21.83
N LEU A 27 -3.78 14.49 21.67
CA LEU A 27 -3.54 15.89 21.34
C LEU A 27 -2.91 16.64 22.53
N THR A 28 -1.59 16.58 22.65
CA THR A 28 -0.77 17.18 23.73
C THR A 28 -0.74 18.71 23.73
N HIS A 29 -1.37 19.40 22.76
CA HIS A 29 -1.38 20.86 22.67
C HIS A 29 -2.79 21.47 22.92
N PRO A 30 -3.03 22.15 24.07
CA PRO A 30 -4.36 22.65 24.46
C PRO A 30 -5.02 23.62 23.47
N ALA A 31 -4.25 24.39 22.70
CA ALA A 31 -4.80 25.37 21.76
C ALA A 31 -5.56 24.70 20.58
N ARG A 32 -5.00 23.64 19.99
CA ARG A 32 -5.59 22.98 18.80
C ARG A 32 -6.91 22.27 19.14
N GLN A 33 -7.05 21.78 20.36
CA GLN A 33 -8.31 21.21 20.86
C GLN A 33 -9.47 22.20 20.86
N LYS A 34 -9.20 23.52 20.97
CA LYS A 34 -10.24 24.54 21.06
C LYS A 34 -10.76 24.93 19.67
N GLU A 35 -9.90 25.04 18.68
CA GLU A 35 -10.29 25.44 17.32
C GLU A 35 -11.15 24.39 16.63
N SER A 36 -10.78 23.10 16.69
CA SER A 36 -11.60 22.01 16.15
C SER A 36 -12.98 21.93 16.82
N TYR A 37 -13.06 22.23 18.12
CA TYR A 37 -14.30 22.14 18.90
C TYR A 37 -15.23 23.35 18.68
N GLU A 38 -14.69 24.55 18.42
CA GLU A 38 -15.50 25.71 18.01
C GLU A 38 -15.93 25.65 16.54
N TRP A 39 -15.16 24.98 15.66
CA TRP A 39 -15.57 24.76 14.27
C TRP A 39 -16.79 23.82 14.17
N LEU A 40 -16.79 22.71 14.91
CA LEU A 40 -17.90 21.75 14.94
C LEU A 40 -19.23 22.36 15.41
N LYS A 41 -19.21 23.43 16.22
CA LYS A 41 -20.42 24.15 16.67
C LYS A 41 -21.10 25.00 15.59
N ARG A 42 -20.48 25.21 14.43
CA ARG A 42 -21.02 26.10 13.37
C ARG A 42 -22.03 25.43 12.43
N PHE A 43 -22.22 24.11 12.52
CA PHE A 43 -23.11 23.35 11.63
C PHE A 43 -24.13 22.51 12.43
N PRO A 44 -25.06 23.14 13.16
CA PRO A 44 -26.04 22.40 13.97
C PRO A 44 -27.09 21.67 13.12
N ASP A 45 -27.52 22.22 11.98
CA ASP A 45 -28.72 21.78 11.25
C ASP A 45 -28.56 21.86 9.72
N SER A 46 -27.70 21.01 9.12
CA SER A 46 -27.59 20.91 7.66
C SER A 46 -27.57 19.47 7.14
N ILE A 47 -28.68 19.10 6.48
CA ILE A 47 -28.83 17.89 5.67
C ILE A 47 -27.73 17.84 4.59
N GLY A 48 -27.04 16.70 4.46
CA GLY A 48 -26.09 16.46 3.35
C GLY A 48 -24.82 17.31 3.38
N ALA A 49 -24.01 17.19 4.44
CA ALA A 49 -22.74 17.90 4.54
C ALA A 49 -21.66 17.33 3.59
N PHE A 50 -21.42 18.02 2.48
CA PHE A 50 -20.18 17.86 1.71
C PHE A 50 -19.00 18.41 2.53
N ALA A 51 -18.21 17.51 3.13
CA ALA A 51 -16.98 17.86 3.82
C ALA A 51 -15.79 17.89 2.84
N VAL A 52 -15.56 19.04 2.18
CA VAL A 52 -14.32 19.31 1.46
C VAL A 52 -13.31 19.91 2.45
N PHE A 53 -12.18 19.24 2.67
CA PHE A 53 -11.11 19.69 3.56
C PHE A 53 -9.93 20.26 2.75
N PRO A 54 -9.81 21.58 2.55
CA PRO A 54 -8.59 22.20 2.04
C PRO A 54 -7.62 22.47 3.20
N LEU A 55 -6.70 21.54 3.45
CA LEU A 55 -5.56 21.78 4.34
C LEU A 55 -4.55 22.70 3.65
N LYS A 56 -4.47 23.96 4.11
CA LYS A 56 -3.37 24.87 3.77
C LYS A 56 -2.36 24.91 4.91
N PHE A 57 -1.18 24.36 4.70
CA PHE A 57 -0.03 24.64 5.56
C PHE A 57 0.53 26.04 5.27
N CYS A 58 0.97 26.74 6.32
CA CYS A 58 1.44 28.13 6.24
C CYS A 58 2.85 28.22 6.81
N THR A 59 3.84 28.42 5.94
CA THR A 59 5.26 28.45 6.31
C THR A 59 5.70 29.82 6.84
N SER A 60 6.42 29.86 7.97
CA SER A 60 7.25 31.03 8.32
C SER A 60 8.44 30.66 9.22
N ILE A 61 9.54 31.38 9.01
CA ILE A 61 10.93 30.99 9.33
C ILE A 61 11.37 31.42 10.75
N ALA A 62 12.25 30.64 11.38
CA ALA A 62 13.26 31.15 12.33
C ALA A 62 14.63 30.48 12.07
N LYS A 63 15.73 31.24 12.21
CA LYS A 63 17.12 30.84 11.87
C LYS A 63 17.97 30.52 13.12
N LEU A 64 19.14 29.90 12.85
CA LEU A 64 20.41 29.85 13.61
C LEU A 64 20.72 28.51 14.34
N PRO A 65 22.00 28.14 14.54
CA PRO A 65 23.15 28.25 13.62
C PRO A 65 23.98 26.94 13.49
N LYS A 66 24.85 26.83 12.47
CA LYS A 66 25.82 25.72 12.31
C LYS A 66 27.03 25.87 13.25
N VAL A 67 27.55 24.75 13.76
CA VAL A 67 28.90 24.60 14.33
C VAL A 67 29.54 23.30 13.81
N TRP A 68 30.87 23.25 13.71
CA TRP A 68 31.68 22.23 13.02
C TRP A 68 32.42 21.28 13.98
N ASP A 69 32.69 20.05 13.53
CA ASP A 69 34.04 19.43 13.32
C ASP A 69 33.83 17.97 12.88
N GLN A 70 34.38 17.42 11.78
CA GLN A 70 35.79 17.18 11.35
C GLN A 70 36.56 16.09 12.11
N GLN A 71 37.41 15.37 11.34
CA GLN A 71 38.42 14.34 11.71
C GLN A 71 37.98 12.85 11.67
N LEU A 72 38.71 11.87 11.07
CA LEU A 72 39.97 11.81 10.27
C LEU A 72 40.07 10.45 9.51
N HIS A 73 40.82 10.40 8.37
CA HIS A 73 41.65 9.29 7.80
C HIS A 73 41.09 7.83 7.62
N ASP A 74 41.52 6.97 6.68
CA ASP A 74 42.18 7.07 5.34
C ASP A 74 42.08 5.67 4.62
N PRO A 75 42.46 5.50 3.33
CA PRO A 75 41.97 4.39 2.49
C PRO A 75 42.79 3.08 2.48
N ILE A 76 42.15 2.00 2.02
CA ILE A 76 42.74 0.66 1.78
C ILE A 76 43.14 0.52 0.28
N PRO A 77 44.36 0.08 -0.07
CA PRO A 77 44.80 -0.10 -1.46
C PRO A 77 44.40 -1.46 -2.09
N PRO A 78 44.39 -1.58 -3.43
CA PRO A 78 43.89 -2.76 -4.15
C PRO A 78 44.93 -3.88 -4.31
N SER A 79 44.47 -5.13 -4.50
CA SER A 79 45.31 -6.27 -4.88
C SER A 79 45.20 -6.58 -6.38
N ASN A 80 46.33 -7.02 -6.96
CA ASN A 80 46.58 -7.00 -8.41
C ASN A 80 45.85 -8.05 -9.24
N GLN A 81 45.61 -7.71 -10.51
CA GLN A 81 45.46 -8.68 -11.60
C GLN A 81 46.81 -9.27 -12.02
N THR A 82 46.78 -10.47 -12.60
CA THR A 82 47.85 -10.97 -13.47
C THR A 82 47.27 -11.69 -14.68
N GLU A 83 47.52 -11.17 -15.89
CA GLU A 83 47.30 -11.93 -17.13
C GLU A 83 48.35 -13.04 -17.28
N GLY A 84 47.96 -14.17 -17.89
CA GLY A 84 48.85 -15.30 -18.19
C GLY A 84 48.41 -16.06 -19.45
N LYS A 85 48.97 -15.70 -20.60
CA LYS A 85 48.57 -16.11 -21.96
C LYS A 85 49.24 -17.43 -22.44
N ILE A 86 48.58 -18.07 -23.43
CA ILE A 86 49.11 -18.91 -24.54
C ILE A 86 48.96 -20.46 -24.52
N MET A 87 48.32 -20.89 -25.62
CA MET A 87 48.13 -22.18 -26.30
C MET A 87 49.26 -23.25 -26.22
N LYS A 88 48.87 -24.53 -26.37
CA LYS A 88 49.12 -25.32 -27.61
C LYS A 88 48.33 -26.65 -27.68
N ARG A 89 48.12 -27.14 -28.91
CA ARG A 89 47.36 -28.37 -29.27
C ARG A 89 48.24 -29.62 -29.26
N VAL A 90 47.75 -30.70 -28.65
CA VAL A 90 47.85 -32.15 -29.02
C VAL A 90 46.59 -32.82 -28.41
N GLY A 91 45.87 -33.79 -28.98
CA GLY A 91 45.92 -34.45 -30.30
C GLY A 91 44.73 -35.42 -30.46
N LEU A 92 44.72 -36.27 -31.50
CA LEU A 92 43.88 -37.48 -31.60
C LEU A 92 44.58 -38.63 -30.80
N THR A 93 43.96 -39.71 -30.32
CA THR A 93 42.79 -40.49 -30.78
C THR A 93 42.34 -41.42 -29.65
N LEU A 94 41.04 -41.77 -29.57
CA LEU A 94 40.55 -43.17 -29.49
C LEU A 94 39.01 -43.20 -29.39
N TRP A 95 38.40 -44.10 -30.15
CA TRP A 95 36.94 -44.28 -30.23
C TRP A 95 36.47 -45.44 -29.35
N GLY A 96 35.23 -45.34 -28.85
CA GLY A 96 34.37 -46.50 -28.64
C GLY A 96 34.00 -46.83 -27.18
N LEU A 97 32.73 -47.24 -27.01
CA LEU A 97 32.20 -48.04 -25.89
C LEU A 97 32.05 -47.38 -24.50
N GLY A 98 32.09 -46.05 -24.39
CA GLY A 98 31.72 -45.32 -23.15
C GLY A 98 30.51 -44.37 -23.25
N PHE A 99 30.01 -44.06 -24.45
CA PHE A 99 29.17 -42.87 -24.65
C PHE A 99 27.65 -43.10 -24.52
N PHE A 100 27.17 -44.34 -24.66
CA PHE A 100 25.71 -44.63 -24.65
C PHE A 100 25.10 -44.88 -23.26
N LEU A 101 25.90 -44.88 -22.18
CA LEU A 101 25.41 -45.03 -20.81
C LEU A 101 25.43 -43.72 -19.99
N ILE A 102 26.00 -42.64 -20.53
CA ILE A 102 26.03 -41.31 -19.89
C ILE A 102 25.04 -40.34 -20.56
N VAL A 103 24.77 -40.46 -21.87
CA VAL A 103 23.76 -39.64 -22.56
C VAL A 103 22.32 -39.94 -22.08
N GLY A 104 22.04 -41.16 -21.61
CA GLY A 104 20.75 -41.53 -21.03
C GLY A 104 20.45 -40.91 -19.66
N LEU A 105 21.44 -40.34 -18.96
CA LEU A 105 21.28 -39.80 -17.60
C LEU A 105 21.13 -38.27 -17.53
N VAL A 106 21.18 -37.57 -18.67
CA VAL A 106 21.19 -36.09 -18.74
C VAL A 106 19.82 -35.50 -19.11
N LEU A 107 18.84 -36.33 -19.49
CA LEU A 107 17.45 -35.90 -19.79
C LEU A 107 16.48 -35.96 -18.60
N MET A 108 16.92 -36.50 -17.46
CA MET A 108 16.36 -36.13 -16.16
C MET A 108 17.25 -35.05 -15.55
N SER A 109 17.17 -33.83 -16.10
CA SER A 109 17.50 -32.65 -15.30
C SER A 109 16.69 -32.76 -14.01
N PRO A 110 17.32 -32.66 -12.82
CA PRO A 110 16.56 -32.69 -11.60
C PRO A 110 15.54 -31.58 -11.70
N ARG A 111 14.25 -31.93 -11.58
CA ARG A 111 13.25 -30.95 -11.16
C ARG A 111 13.72 -30.52 -9.78
N PHE A 112 14.54 -29.48 -9.71
CA PHE A 112 14.77 -28.74 -8.49
C PHE A 112 13.37 -28.46 -7.97
N ALA A 113 13.03 -29.08 -6.85
CA ALA A 113 11.78 -28.82 -6.19
C ALA A 113 11.84 -27.35 -5.78
N ARG A 114 11.29 -26.48 -6.64
CA ARG A 114 11.11 -25.07 -6.31
C ARG A 114 10.35 -25.10 -5.01
N GLY A 115 10.93 -24.49 -3.98
CA GLY A 115 10.24 -24.34 -2.70
C GLY A 115 8.86 -23.76 -2.98
N GLN A 116 7.84 -24.29 -2.32
CA GLN A 116 6.48 -23.80 -2.45
C GLN A 116 6.49 -22.29 -2.26
N ALA A 117 5.90 -21.56 -3.20
CA ALA A 117 5.80 -20.11 -3.14
C ALA A 117 5.08 -19.66 -1.86
N LYS A 118 5.47 -18.51 -1.32
CA LYS A 118 4.99 -17.99 -0.04
C LYS A 118 4.48 -16.57 -0.18
N VAL A 119 3.50 -16.22 0.65
CA VAL A 119 3.07 -14.82 0.82
C VAL A 119 4.16 -14.06 1.57
N THR A 120 4.68 -13.02 0.93
CA THR A 120 5.66 -12.09 1.53
C THR A 120 4.98 -10.86 2.12
N HIS A 121 3.97 -10.32 1.44
CA HIS A 121 3.29 -9.07 1.82
C HIS A 121 1.78 -9.18 1.59
N GLY A 122 1.00 -8.50 2.44
CA GLY A 122 -0.45 -8.64 2.50
C GLY A 122 -0.90 -10.01 3.03
N PRO A 123 -2.06 -10.55 2.61
CA PRO A 123 -2.94 -9.98 1.59
C PRO A 123 -3.72 -8.75 2.09
N VAL A 124 -4.17 -7.91 1.16
CA VAL A 124 -4.88 -6.65 1.43
C VAL A 124 -6.13 -6.57 0.57
N VAL A 125 -7.26 -6.21 1.16
CA VAL A 125 -8.56 -6.08 0.46
C VAL A 125 -8.97 -4.61 0.32
N GLY A 126 -9.37 -4.24 -0.90
CA GLY A 126 -9.93 -2.94 -1.24
C GLY A 126 -10.99 -3.08 -2.33
N ALA A 127 -11.45 -1.95 -2.86
CA ALA A 127 -12.49 -1.90 -3.90
C ALA A 127 -13.74 -2.76 -3.58
N VAL A 128 -14.16 -2.76 -2.32
CA VAL A 128 -15.26 -3.60 -1.83
C VAL A 128 -16.59 -3.03 -2.32
N THR A 129 -17.47 -3.92 -2.77
CA THR A 129 -18.84 -3.60 -3.15
C THR A 129 -19.82 -4.45 -2.35
N ASP A 130 -21.10 -4.37 -2.69
CA ASP A 130 -22.13 -5.26 -2.17
C ASP A 130 -21.97 -6.72 -2.63
N THR A 131 -21.26 -6.96 -3.73
CA THR A 131 -21.23 -8.27 -4.41
C THR A 131 -19.82 -8.73 -4.79
N GLY A 132 -18.78 -7.98 -4.43
CA GLY A 132 -17.39 -8.27 -4.80
C GLY A 132 -16.36 -7.45 -4.04
N ALA A 133 -15.09 -7.70 -4.36
CA ALA A 133 -13.93 -7.01 -3.81
C ALA A 133 -12.70 -7.25 -4.70
N ARG A 134 -11.61 -6.51 -4.47
CA ARG A 134 -10.30 -6.77 -5.07
C ARG A 134 -9.28 -7.07 -3.98
N ILE A 135 -8.47 -8.09 -4.16
CA ILE A 135 -7.51 -8.54 -3.15
C ILE A 135 -6.09 -8.56 -3.73
N LEU A 136 -5.20 -7.77 -3.12
CA LEU A 136 -3.78 -7.70 -3.43
C LEU A 136 -2.99 -8.71 -2.58
N VAL A 137 -1.98 -9.36 -3.17
CA VAL A 137 -0.95 -10.12 -2.43
C VAL A 137 0.37 -10.10 -3.19
N ARG A 138 1.49 -10.30 -2.48
CA ARG A 138 2.82 -10.46 -3.08
C ARG A 138 3.47 -11.78 -2.72
N THR A 139 3.96 -12.53 -3.70
CA THR A 139 4.71 -13.77 -3.46
C THR A 139 6.24 -13.56 -3.44
N ASP A 140 7.00 -14.57 -3.04
CA ASP A 140 8.46 -14.60 -3.11
C ASP A 140 9.00 -15.04 -4.49
N THR A 141 8.17 -15.69 -5.30
CA THR A 141 8.52 -16.21 -6.63
C THR A 141 7.29 -16.28 -7.53
N VAL A 142 7.47 -16.70 -8.80
CA VAL A 142 6.38 -16.92 -9.75
C VAL A 142 5.43 -17.99 -9.21
N ALA A 143 4.14 -17.66 -9.09
CA ALA A 143 3.10 -18.54 -8.58
C ALA A 143 1.73 -18.19 -9.19
N THR A 144 0.87 -19.18 -9.34
CA THR A 144 -0.56 -18.98 -9.62
C THR A 144 -1.27 -18.64 -8.32
N VAL A 145 -1.97 -17.51 -8.29
CA VAL A 145 -2.70 -17.00 -7.14
C VAL A 145 -4.20 -17.12 -7.37
N GLN A 146 -4.90 -17.65 -6.36
CA GLN A 146 -6.35 -17.58 -6.18
C GLN A 146 -6.65 -17.22 -4.72
N PHE A 147 -7.86 -16.76 -4.42
CA PHE A 147 -8.37 -16.64 -3.07
C PHE A 147 -9.55 -17.59 -2.84
N GLN A 148 -9.56 -18.20 -1.66
CA GLN A 148 -10.76 -18.80 -1.05
C GLN A 148 -11.39 -17.77 -0.13
N LEU A 149 -12.71 -17.60 -0.21
CA LEU A 149 -13.50 -16.75 0.68
C LEU A 149 -14.63 -17.56 1.31
N ALA A 150 -14.81 -17.49 2.61
CA ALA A 150 -15.87 -18.20 3.33
C ALA A 150 -16.44 -17.35 4.47
N THR A 151 -17.68 -17.64 4.88
CA THR A 151 -18.30 -17.01 6.07
C THR A 151 -17.85 -17.67 7.38
N ASP A 152 -16.94 -18.64 7.30
CA ASP A 152 -16.36 -19.40 8.41
C ASP A 152 -14.84 -19.53 8.26
N THR A 153 -14.12 -19.70 9.38
CA THR A 153 -12.65 -19.78 9.40
C THR A 153 -12.10 -21.16 9.00
N THR A 154 -12.94 -22.17 8.81
CA THR A 154 -12.53 -23.50 8.34
C THR A 154 -12.46 -23.59 6.82
N PHE A 155 -13.08 -22.64 6.11
CA PHE A 155 -13.25 -22.62 4.66
C PHE A 155 -13.94 -23.88 4.14
N ALA A 156 -15.03 -24.29 4.80
CA ALA A 156 -15.73 -25.53 4.46
C ALA A 156 -16.40 -25.49 3.07
N ASN A 157 -17.00 -24.35 2.70
CA ASN A 157 -17.64 -24.13 1.40
C ASN A 157 -17.21 -22.78 0.82
N PRO A 158 -15.96 -22.65 0.33
CA PRO A 158 -15.43 -21.36 -0.08
C PRO A 158 -15.93 -20.95 -1.47
N VAL A 159 -16.28 -19.67 -1.60
CA VAL A 159 -16.30 -18.98 -2.91
C VAL A 159 -14.86 -18.86 -3.38
N LEU A 160 -14.62 -19.14 -4.66
CA LEU A 160 -13.32 -19.00 -5.29
C LEU A 160 -13.26 -17.72 -6.11
N SER A 161 -12.17 -16.97 -5.99
CA SER A 161 -11.89 -15.84 -6.87
C SER A 161 -11.50 -16.29 -8.29
N THR A 162 -11.34 -15.31 -9.17
CA THR A 162 -10.53 -15.48 -10.39
C THR A 162 -9.09 -15.92 -10.07
N THR A 163 -8.35 -16.41 -11.07
CA THR A 163 -6.92 -16.73 -10.95
C THR A 163 -6.06 -15.68 -11.65
N ALA A 164 -4.89 -15.38 -11.10
CA ALA A 164 -3.88 -14.53 -11.72
C ALA A 164 -2.46 -15.00 -11.35
N THR A 165 -1.45 -14.63 -12.14
CA THR A 165 -0.08 -15.15 -11.97
C THR A 165 0.84 -14.05 -11.45
N ALA A 166 1.53 -14.30 -10.34
CA ALA A 166 2.60 -13.45 -9.84
C ALA A 166 3.83 -13.58 -10.74
N VAL A 167 4.39 -12.46 -11.21
CA VAL A 167 5.52 -12.45 -12.14
C VAL A 167 6.56 -11.39 -11.73
N ALA A 168 7.81 -11.58 -12.15
CA ALA A 168 8.90 -10.66 -11.80
C ALA A 168 8.63 -9.21 -12.25
N ASP A 169 7.99 -9.03 -13.42
CA ASP A 169 7.70 -7.73 -14.01
C ASP A 169 6.70 -6.89 -13.19
N SER A 170 5.85 -7.54 -12.38
CA SER A 170 4.96 -6.90 -11.41
C SER A 170 5.54 -6.86 -9.98
N ASP A 171 6.83 -7.16 -9.82
CA ASP A 171 7.45 -7.42 -8.51
C ASP A 171 6.69 -8.50 -7.69
N PHE A 172 6.13 -9.49 -8.38
CA PHE A 172 5.33 -10.56 -7.79
C PHE A 172 4.07 -10.08 -7.03
N PHE A 173 3.69 -8.80 -7.15
CA PHE A 173 2.37 -8.33 -6.76
C PHE A 173 1.32 -8.82 -7.75
N VAL A 174 0.16 -9.18 -7.20
CA VAL A 174 -1.03 -9.62 -7.94
C VAL A 174 -2.26 -9.02 -7.26
N ILE A 175 -3.15 -8.41 -8.05
CA ILE A 175 -4.51 -8.05 -7.64
C ILE A 175 -5.45 -9.07 -8.27
N VAL A 176 -6.36 -9.63 -7.47
CA VAL A 176 -7.34 -10.64 -7.90
C VAL A 176 -8.74 -10.11 -7.65
N ASP A 177 -9.61 -10.20 -8.66
CA ASP A 177 -11.00 -9.77 -8.56
C ASP A 177 -11.89 -10.91 -8.03
N VAL A 178 -12.80 -10.55 -7.12
CA VAL A 178 -13.79 -11.44 -6.49
C VAL A 178 -15.19 -10.92 -6.78
N THR A 179 -16.10 -11.79 -7.20
CA THR A 179 -17.49 -11.46 -7.55
C THR A 179 -18.46 -12.53 -7.05
N GLY A 180 -19.75 -12.22 -7.01
CA GLY A 180 -20.80 -13.17 -6.59
C GLY A 180 -20.88 -13.38 -5.07
N LEU A 181 -20.35 -12.44 -4.29
CA LEU A 181 -20.48 -12.42 -2.84
C LEU A 181 -21.89 -11.96 -2.43
N GLN A 182 -22.32 -12.33 -1.23
CA GLN A 182 -23.53 -11.80 -0.60
C GLN A 182 -23.24 -10.43 0.01
N SER A 183 -24.18 -9.49 -0.04
CA SER A 183 -24.06 -8.15 0.54
C SER A 183 -24.11 -8.15 2.07
N ALA A 184 -23.53 -7.12 2.70
CA ALA A 184 -23.51 -6.95 4.16
C ALA A 184 -23.03 -8.20 4.94
N THR A 185 -22.11 -8.98 4.35
CA THR A 185 -21.69 -10.31 4.84
C THR A 185 -20.20 -10.32 5.14
N ARG A 186 -19.82 -10.81 6.33
CA ARG A 186 -18.40 -10.99 6.70
C ARG A 186 -17.82 -12.20 5.99
N TYR A 187 -16.69 -12.00 5.31
CA TYR A 187 -15.91 -13.04 4.67
C TYR A 187 -14.51 -13.09 5.28
N PHE A 188 -14.11 -14.29 5.70
CA PHE A 188 -12.71 -14.65 5.87
C PHE A 188 -12.15 -15.02 4.50
N TYR A 189 -10.94 -14.58 4.17
CA TYR A 189 -10.29 -14.88 2.91
C TYR A 189 -8.86 -15.36 3.13
N ARG A 190 -8.36 -16.26 2.27
CA ARG A 190 -6.96 -16.70 2.27
C ARG A 190 -6.44 -16.96 0.86
N PRO A 191 -5.15 -16.68 0.56
CA PRO A 191 -4.58 -17.00 -0.73
C PRO A 191 -4.34 -18.51 -0.86
N VAL A 192 -4.40 -18.97 -2.10
CA VAL A 192 -4.10 -20.31 -2.56
C VAL A 192 -3.02 -20.16 -3.63
N LEU A 193 -1.82 -20.66 -3.32
CA LEU A 193 -0.65 -20.54 -4.19
C LEU A 193 -0.38 -21.89 -4.85
N ASP A 194 -0.42 -21.93 -6.19
CA ASP A 194 -0.28 -23.14 -7.00
C ASP A 194 -1.16 -24.31 -6.51
N GLY A 195 -2.42 -23.99 -6.18
CA GLY A 195 -3.41 -24.94 -5.66
C GLY A 195 -3.30 -25.25 -4.15
N THR A 196 -2.32 -24.69 -3.44
CA THR A 196 -2.12 -24.95 -2.00
C THR A 196 -2.54 -23.75 -1.14
N PRO A 197 -3.56 -23.89 -0.27
CA PRO A 197 -3.98 -22.82 0.63
C PRO A 197 -2.87 -22.39 1.59
N GLN A 198 -2.81 -21.09 1.87
CA GLN A 198 -1.90 -20.47 2.83
C GLN A 198 -2.64 -20.09 4.12
N ASN A 199 -1.90 -19.88 5.21
CA ASN A 199 -2.46 -19.48 6.51
C ASN A 199 -2.59 -17.95 6.67
N ASP A 200 -2.32 -17.20 5.60
CA ASP A 200 -2.44 -15.74 5.54
C ASP A 200 -3.90 -15.32 5.39
N ILE A 201 -4.67 -15.58 6.45
CA ILE A 201 -6.08 -15.26 6.53
C ILE A 201 -6.23 -13.75 6.78
N GLY A 202 -7.14 -13.12 6.06
CA GLY A 202 -7.71 -11.82 6.40
C GLY A 202 -9.23 -11.87 6.49
N GLU A 203 -9.85 -10.76 6.84
CA GLU A 203 -11.30 -10.60 6.82
C GLU A 203 -11.74 -9.22 6.32
N PHE A 204 -12.96 -9.15 5.78
CA PHE A 204 -13.68 -7.92 5.50
C PHE A 204 -15.19 -8.19 5.51
N VAL A 205 -15.98 -7.14 5.31
CA VAL A 205 -17.42 -7.25 5.11
C VAL A 205 -17.78 -6.58 3.79
N THR A 206 -18.52 -7.29 2.93
CA THR A 206 -19.14 -6.70 1.74
C THR A 206 -20.10 -5.59 2.15
N PHE A 207 -20.26 -4.59 1.29
CA PHE A 207 -21.08 -3.43 1.61
C PHE A 207 -22.59 -3.78 1.57
N PRO A 208 -23.44 -2.96 2.20
CA PRO A 208 -24.88 -3.01 1.96
C PRO A 208 -25.19 -2.66 0.49
N PRO A 209 -26.28 -3.18 -0.11
CA PRO A 209 -26.68 -2.80 -1.46
C PRO A 209 -26.80 -1.28 -1.63
N PRO A 210 -26.36 -0.70 -2.76
CA PRO A 210 -26.48 0.74 -3.01
C PRO A 210 -27.92 1.26 -2.81
N GLY A 211 -28.07 2.38 -2.12
CA GLY A 211 -29.35 2.97 -1.74
C GLY A 211 -29.95 2.42 -0.44
N SER A 212 -29.35 1.41 0.21
CA SER A 212 -29.84 0.92 1.51
C SER A 212 -29.74 1.98 2.60
N GLU A 213 -30.76 2.07 3.45
CA GLU A 213 -30.72 2.91 4.66
C GLU A 213 -30.17 2.08 5.82
N THR A 214 -28.96 2.40 6.30
CA THR A 214 -28.35 1.73 7.45
C THR A 214 -27.35 2.61 8.18
N THR A 215 -27.09 2.29 9.44
CA THR A 215 -26.06 2.94 10.25
C THR A 215 -24.71 2.27 10.04
N PHE A 216 -23.66 3.05 9.82
CA PHE A 216 -22.31 2.51 9.61
C PHE A 216 -21.22 3.39 10.22
N THR A 217 -20.09 2.77 10.56
CA THR A 217 -18.90 3.41 11.11
C THR A 217 -17.69 3.16 10.20
N PHE A 218 -16.94 4.20 9.87
CA PHE A 218 -15.68 4.11 9.15
C PHE A 218 -14.60 4.93 9.84
N ALA A 219 -13.34 4.63 9.53
CA ALA A 219 -12.20 5.41 10.01
C ALA A 219 -11.45 6.04 8.85
N PHE A 220 -10.76 7.15 9.09
CA PHE A 220 -9.83 7.73 8.13
C PHE A 220 -8.62 8.35 8.80
N GLY A 221 -7.53 8.49 8.05
CA GLY A 221 -6.29 9.11 8.49
C GLY A 221 -5.31 9.30 7.34
N SER A 222 -4.15 9.90 7.62
CA SER A 222 -3.08 10.16 6.65
C SER A 222 -1.73 10.21 7.37
N CYS A 223 -0.67 10.52 6.63
CA CYS A 223 0.62 10.94 7.19
C CYS A 223 1.29 9.92 8.11
N GLN A 224 1.38 8.66 7.67
CA GLN A 224 2.11 7.62 8.39
C GLN A 224 3.58 7.56 7.96
N GLN A 225 4.41 8.43 8.55
CA GLN A 225 5.85 8.30 8.42
C GLN A 225 6.37 7.15 9.27
N ALA A 226 7.11 6.24 8.64
CA ALA A 226 7.66 5.05 9.26
C ALA A 226 9.03 5.31 9.92
N PHE A 227 9.44 4.39 10.80
CA PHE A 227 10.78 4.33 11.41
C PHE A 227 11.16 5.51 12.32
N ASP A 228 12.31 6.13 12.09
CA ASP A 228 13.06 6.93 13.08
C ASP A 228 12.67 8.42 13.14
N ASP A 229 11.51 8.83 12.62
CA ASP A 229 10.99 10.17 12.88
C ASP A 229 10.67 10.30 14.39
N PRO A 230 11.32 11.20 15.14
CA PRO A 230 11.07 11.39 16.57
C PRO A 230 9.69 11.97 16.89
N ASN A 231 8.92 12.42 15.88
CA ASN A 231 7.58 12.96 16.03
C ASN A 231 6.48 11.94 15.68
N SER A 232 6.80 10.90 14.90
CA SER A 232 5.92 9.77 14.61
C SER A 232 5.74 8.90 15.85
N ASN A 233 4.51 8.51 16.18
CA ASN A 233 4.24 7.48 17.18
C ASN A 233 4.45 6.07 16.62
N LYS A 234 5.27 5.94 15.57
CA LYS A 234 5.57 4.70 14.84
C LYS A 234 4.30 3.99 14.38
N GLY A 235 3.31 4.74 13.89
CA GLY A 235 2.00 4.19 13.50
C GLY A 235 1.23 3.48 14.62
N GLY A 236 1.50 3.78 15.89
CA GLY A 236 0.80 3.16 17.03
C GLY A 236 -0.72 3.39 17.07
N VAL A 237 -1.23 4.29 16.22
CA VAL A 237 -2.67 4.53 16.01
C VAL A 237 -3.36 3.43 15.18
N PHE A 238 -2.67 2.78 14.23
CA PHE A 238 -3.30 1.82 13.32
C PHE A 238 -3.80 0.53 14.00
N PRO A 239 -3.08 -0.07 14.97
CA PRO A 239 -3.63 -1.14 15.79
C PRO A 239 -4.87 -0.72 16.59
N ARG A 240 -4.96 0.56 17.03
CA ARG A 240 -6.14 1.09 17.73
C ARG A 240 -7.34 1.27 16.80
N ILE A 241 -7.12 1.70 15.55
CA ILE A 241 -8.18 1.75 14.53
C ILE A 241 -8.73 0.33 14.28
N ALA A 242 -7.86 -0.69 14.23
CA ALA A 242 -8.30 -2.07 14.02
C ALA A 242 -9.17 -2.60 15.19
N GLU A 243 -8.88 -2.19 16.43
CA GLU A 243 -9.69 -2.51 17.62
C GLU A 243 -11.11 -1.90 17.60
N GLU A 244 -11.35 -0.85 16.80
CA GLU A 244 -12.67 -0.21 16.64
C GLU A 244 -13.55 -0.89 15.57
N TYR A 245 -13.04 -1.90 14.86
CA TYR A 245 -13.72 -2.65 13.79
C TYR A 245 -14.51 -1.79 12.77
N PRO A 246 -13.91 -0.76 12.16
CA PRO A 246 -14.58 0.03 11.12
C PRO A 246 -14.92 -0.83 9.90
N TRP A 247 -16.02 -0.52 9.19
CA TRP A 247 -16.38 -1.26 7.97
C TRP A 247 -15.34 -1.09 6.85
N PHE A 248 -14.69 0.08 6.83
CA PHE A 248 -13.59 0.40 5.93
C PHE A 248 -12.71 1.52 6.53
N PHE A 249 -11.46 1.59 6.08
CA PHE A 249 -10.50 2.65 6.40
C PHE A 249 -10.13 3.45 5.16
N LEU A 250 -10.11 4.78 5.27
CA LEU A 250 -9.75 5.69 4.19
C LEU A 250 -8.39 6.34 4.48
N HIS A 251 -7.36 6.00 3.69
CA HIS A 251 -6.05 6.63 3.80
C HIS A 251 -5.96 7.84 2.86
N LEU A 252 -5.86 9.04 3.41
CA LEU A 252 -5.94 10.31 2.68
C LEU A 252 -4.54 10.82 2.29
N GLY A 253 -3.74 9.94 1.69
CA GLY A 253 -2.37 10.24 1.27
C GLY A 253 -1.31 10.17 2.36
N ASP A 254 -0.07 10.46 1.97
CA ASP A 254 1.16 10.25 2.75
C ASP A 254 1.29 8.83 3.32
N TRP A 255 1.17 7.87 2.41
CA TRP A 255 1.16 6.43 2.65
C TRP A 255 2.51 5.89 3.14
N THR A 256 3.63 6.35 2.56
CA THR A 256 4.93 5.66 2.72
C THR A 256 6.18 6.52 2.92
N TYR A 257 6.14 7.83 2.66
CA TYR A 257 7.31 8.73 2.71
C TYR A 257 8.62 8.17 2.09
N PRO A 258 8.60 7.58 0.87
CA PRO A 258 9.80 7.08 0.17
C PRO A 258 10.76 8.18 -0.31
N ASP A 259 10.35 9.44 -0.19
CA ASP A 259 11.05 10.66 -0.57
C ASP A 259 11.96 11.21 0.53
N THR A 260 12.07 10.54 1.69
CA THR A 260 12.97 10.90 2.81
C THR A 260 14.46 11.02 2.47
N THR A 261 14.89 10.50 1.31
CA THR A 261 16.26 10.66 0.77
C THR A 261 16.35 11.65 -0.41
N ASP A 262 15.23 12.28 -0.77
CA ASP A 262 15.15 13.23 -1.86
C ASP A 262 15.70 14.59 -1.42
N THR A 263 16.15 15.39 -2.38
CA THR A 263 16.67 16.73 -2.11
C THR A 263 16.19 17.67 -3.20
N GLU A 264 15.48 18.75 -2.83
CA GLU A 264 14.94 19.73 -3.80
C GLU A 264 16.01 20.31 -4.73
N GLN A 265 17.27 20.37 -4.28
CA GLN A 265 18.39 20.87 -5.06
C GLN A 265 18.83 19.89 -6.17
N ASN A 266 18.29 18.68 -6.21
CA ASN A 266 18.53 17.68 -7.25
C ASN A 266 17.20 17.12 -7.81
N PRO A 267 16.63 17.75 -8.85
CA PRO A 267 15.34 17.35 -9.42
C PRO A 267 15.37 16.00 -10.19
N THR A 268 16.51 15.30 -10.25
CA THR A 268 16.56 13.91 -10.75
C THR A 268 16.58 12.88 -9.63
N ASN A 269 16.50 13.29 -8.36
CA ASN A 269 16.58 12.41 -7.19
C ASN A 269 15.20 11.97 -6.66
N TYR A 270 14.09 12.48 -7.19
CA TYR A 270 12.75 12.14 -6.70
C TYR A 270 12.49 10.63 -6.76
N PHE A 271 11.93 10.06 -5.69
CA PHE A 271 11.76 8.61 -5.57
C PHE A 271 10.97 8.01 -6.73
N ASN A 272 9.94 8.71 -7.20
CA ASN A 272 9.05 8.24 -8.25
C ASN A 272 9.70 8.20 -9.63
N VAL A 273 10.85 8.85 -9.84
CA VAL A 273 11.64 8.73 -11.08
C VAL A 273 12.22 7.31 -11.22
N ASP A 274 12.54 6.65 -10.11
CA ASP A 274 12.93 5.25 -10.07
C ASP A 274 11.74 4.35 -9.67
N TYR A 275 11.20 3.60 -10.63
CA TYR A 275 10.10 2.67 -10.37
C TYR A 275 10.45 1.59 -9.32
N ALA A 276 11.73 1.25 -9.13
CA ALA A 276 12.13 0.31 -8.07
C ALA A 276 11.98 0.91 -6.67
N ARG A 277 12.13 2.24 -6.50
CA ARG A 277 11.84 2.95 -5.24
C ARG A 277 10.33 3.04 -4.99
N VAL A 278 9.52 3.22 -6.02
CA VAL A 278 8.04 3.10 -5.92
C VAL A 278 7.64 1.69 -5.46
N GLN A 279 8.19 0.64 -6.07
CA GLN A 279 7.94 -0.75 -5.64
C GLN A 279 8.39 -0.98 -4.19
N ALA A 280 9.55 -0.45 -3.79
CA ALA A 280 10.04 -0.54 -2.42
C ALA A 280 9.10 0.13 -1.40
N SER A 281 8.48 1.28 -1.74
CA SER A 281 7.54 1.95 -0.85
C SER A 281 6.31 1.08 -0.56
N TYR A 282 5.70 0.51 -1.60
CA TYR A 282 4.57 -0.41 -1.44
C TYR A 282 4.93 -1.67 -0.67
N ARG A 283 6.11 -2.28 -0.91
CA ARG A 283 6.60 -3.39 -0.08
C ARG A 283 6.63 -3.00 1.40
N THR A 284 7.23 -1.85 1.74
CA THR A 284 7.32 -1.36 3.13
C THR A 284 5.97 -1.29 3.83
N LYS A 285 4.93 -0.70 3.21
CA LYS A 285 3.60 -0.60 3.86
C LYS A 285 2.94 -1.95 4.12
N TYR A 286 3.15 -2.91 3.21
CA TYR A 286 2.51 -4.23 3.28
C TYR A 286 3.33 -5.28 4.03
N ALA A 287 4.45 -4.89 4.65
CA ALA A 287 5.29 -5.77 5.46
C ALA A 287 4.57 -6.13 6.77
N ARG A 288 4.85 -7.33 7.31
CA ARG A 288 4.15 -7.89 8.48
C ARG A 288 4.48 -7.18 9.79
N ASP A 289 5.65 -6.56 9.84
CA ASP A 289 6.16 -5.73 10.92
C ASP A 289 5.78 -4.24 10.77
N PHE A 290 5.09 -3.88 9.68
CA PHE A 290 4.60 -2.52 9.49
C PHE A 290 3.40 -2.24 10.42
N PRO A 291 3.31 -1.07 11.08
CA PRO A 291 2.30 -0.83 12.12
C PRO A 291 0.83 -0.92 11.64
N MET A 292 0.60 -0.77 10.33
CA MET A 292 -0.73 -0.86 9.73
C MET A 292 -1.15 -2.30 9.35
N PHE A 293 -0.29 -3.30 9.57
CA PHE A 293 -0.52 -4.68 9.10
C PHE A 293 -1.83 -5.30 9.61
N GLU A 294 -2.15 -5.21 10.91
CA GLU A 294 -3.40 -5.78 11.43
C GLU A 294 -4.65 -5.06 10.91
N LEU A 295 -4.57 -3.75 10.66
CA LEU A 295 -5.67 -2.99 10.04
C LEU A 295 -5.92 -3.47 8.61
N LEU A 296 -4.84 -3.57 7.81
CA LEU A 296 -4.88 -4.10 6.44
C LEU A 296 -5.43 -5.53 6.34
N ARG A 297 -5.26 -6.32 7.41
CA ARG A 297 -5.68 -7.73 7.47
C ARG A 297 -7.14 -7.92 7.92
N THR A 298 -7.78 -6.89 8.48
CA THR A 298 -9.12 -6.97 9.12
C THR A 298 -10.14 -5.98 8.59
N THR A 299 -9.70 -4.96 7.85
CA THR A 299 -10.51 -3.82 7.41
C THR A 299 -10.28 -3.57 5.92
N ALA A 300 -11.36 -3.37 5.17
CA ALA A 300 -11.26 -2.95 3.77
C ALA A 300 -10.65 -1.55 3.67
N ILE A 301 -9.66 -1.36 2.79
CA ILE A 301 -8.96 -0.08 2.67
C ILE A 301 -9.20 0.59 1.32
N ASP A 302 -9.29 1.92 1.35
CA ASP A 302 -9.24 2.78 0.17
C ASP A 302 -8.26 3.94 0.35
N TYR A 303 -7.75 4.49 -0.75
CA TYR A 303 -6.55 5.35 -0.74
C TYR A 303 -6.40 6.22 -1.99
N VAL A 304 -5.89 7.44 -1.79
CA VAL A 304 -5.37 8.36 -2.83
C VAL A 304 -4.08 9.00 -2.34
N TYR A 305 -3.18 9.38 -3.26
CA TYR A 305 -1.93 10.09 -2.96
C TYR A 305 -2.15 11.50 -2.36
N ASP A 306 -1.19 11.94 -1.54
CA ASP A 306 -0.87 13.35 -1.31
C ASP A 306 0.57 13.61 -1.84
N ASP A 307 1.37 14.50 -1.27
CA ASP A 307 2.67 14.86 -1.86
C ASP A 307 3.73 13.75 -1.73
N HIS A 308 3.91 13.20 -0.53
CA HIS A 308 5.08 12.37 -0.21
C HIS A 308 5.02 10.97 -0.83
N ASP A 309 3.83 10.53 -1.24
CA ASP A 309 3.60 9.28 -1.99
C ASP A 309 3.28 9.51 -3.47
N TYR A 310 3.13 10.75 -3.92
CA TYR A 310 3.14 11.13 -5.33
C TYR A 310 4.55 11.46 -5.85
N SER A 311 5.28 12.38 -5.21
CA SER A 311 6.65 12.78 -5.61
C SER A 311 7.47 13.44 -4.49
N ASN A 312 7.01 14.58 -3.94
CA ASN A 312 7.64 15.37 -2.86
C ASN A 312 6.75 16.55 -2.43
N ASP A 313 7.13 17.31 -1.40
CA ASP A 313 6.47 18.54 -0.90
C ASP A 313 5.78 19.39 -1.98
N ASN A 314 4.49 19.68 -1.76
CA ASN A 314 3.66 20.59 -2.55
C ASN A 314 3.62 20.28 -4.06
N SER A 315 3.91 19.05 -4.46
CA SER A 315 4.02 18.61 -5.85
C SER A 315 2.75 18.81 -6.69
N ASP A 316 2.94 18.83 -8.01
CA ASP A 316 1.90 19.10 -9.00
C ASP A 316 2.11 18.30 -10.30
N MET A 317 1.33 18.59 -11.35
CA MET A 317 1.39 17.87 -12.62
C MET A 317 2.74 17.97 -13.37
N THR A 318 3.61 18.91 -13.01
CA THR A 318 4.90 19.19 -13.66
C THR A 318 6.07 18.46 -13.00
N TYR A 319 5.87 17.85 -11.83
CA TYR A 319 6.89 17.04 -11.18
C TYR A 319 7.18 15.77 -11.99
N PRO A 320 8.45 15.32 -12.07
CA PRO A 320 8.82 14.14 -12.83
C PRO A 320 8.33 12.86 -12.15
N GLY A 321 8.36 11.73 -12.86
CA GLY A 321 7.99 10.42 -12.31
C GLY A 321 6.49 10.19 -12.09
N ARG A 322 5.62 11.16 -12.43
CA ARG A 322 4.15 11.08 -12.37
C ARG A 322 3.58 9.75 -12.91
N GLU A 323 4.07 9.29 -14.06
CA GLU A 323 3.62 8.05 -14.70
C GLU A 323 3.97 6.81 -13.87
N ASN A 324 5.11 6.82 -13.18
CA ASN A 324 5.54 5.74 -12.29
C ASN A 324 4.70 5.72 -11.01
N SER A 325 4.32 6.87 -10.45
CA SER A 325 3.39 6.95 -9.32
C SER A 325 2.04 6.34 -9.72
N ILE A 326 1.41 6.83 -10.79
CA ILE A 326 0.14 6.27 -11.30
C ILE A 326 0.26 4.76 -11.59
N ARG A 327 1.34 4.32 -12.25
CA ARG A 327 1.62 2.89 -12.50
C ARG A 327 1.74 2.08 -11.20
N GLY A 328 2.37 2.64 -10.17
CA GLY A 328 2.51 2.02 -8.86
C GLY A 328 1.15 1.73 -8.22
N TYR A 329 0.25 2.71 -8.26
CA TYR A 329 -1.14 2.54 -7.78
C TYR A 329 -1.88 1.41 -8.49
N HIS A 330 -1.88 1.39 -9.83
CA HIS A 330 -2.53 0.33 -10.62
C HIS A 330 -1.97 -1.07 -10.34
N ALA A 331 -0.65 -1.17 -10.12
CA ALA A 331 0.02 -2.45 -9.93
C ALA A 331 -0.04 -2.97 -8.47
N MET A 332 -0.12 -2.08 -7.49
CA MET A 332 0.16 -2.38 -6.08
C MET A 332 -0.88 -1.82 -5.10
N PHE A 333 -2.05 -1.36 -5.55
CA PHE A 333 -3.19 -1.05 -4.67
C PHE A 333 -4.50 -1.64 -5.23
N PRO A 334 -5.34 -2.34 -4.43
CA PRO A 334 -6.59 -2.94 -4.90
C PRO A 334 -7.71 -1.88 -5.05
N HIS A 335 -7.54 -0.96 -6.00
CA HIS A 335 -8.37 0.24 -6.18
C HIS A 335 -9.71 0.02 -6.90
N TYR A 336 -10.68 0.92 -6.65
CA TYR A 336 -11.92 1.03 -7.43
C TYR A 336 -11.63 1.50 -8.87
N PRO A 337 -12.54 1.29 -9.84
CA PRO A 337 -12.38 1.81 -11.19
C PRO A 337 -12.14 3.32 -11.22
N LEU A 338 -10.97 3.73 -11.75
CA LEU A 338 -10.58 5.13 -11.86
C LEU A 338 -11.35 5.82 -12.98
N ALA A 339 -11.80 7.05 -12.73
CA ALA A 339 -12.54 7.82 -13.75
C ALA A 339 -11.65 8.30 -14.91
N SER A 340 -10.32 8.36 -14.71
CA SER A 340 -9.36 8.65 -15.78
C SER A 340 -8.01 7.96 -15.53
N PRO A 341 -7.90 6.64 -15.82
CA PRO A 341 -6.81 5.80 -15.31
C PRO A 341 -5.39 6.18 -15.75
N GLY A 342 -5.21 6.93 -16.85
CA GLY A 342 -3.90 7.46 -17.25
C GLY A 342 -3.58 8.85 -16.71
N ASN A 343 -4.58 9.56 -16.16
CA ASN A 343 -4.46 10.96 -15.77
C ASN A 343 -4.33 11.15 -14.26
N GLY A 344 -4.95 10.30 -13.45
CA GLY A 344 -4.82 10.33 -12.00
C GLY A 344 -5.74 9.34 -11.30
N LEU A 345 -5.78 9.45 -9.97
CA LEU A 345 -6.39 8.47 -9.07
C LEU A 345 -7.84 8.77 -8.67
N TRP A 346 -8.46 9.81 -9.21
CA TRP A 346 -9.80 10.18 -8.75
C TRP A 346 -10.86 9.15 -9.14
N HIS A 347 -11.67 8.79 -8.16
CA HIS A 347 -12.69 7.74 -8.26
C HIS A 347 -13.79 7.97 -7.22
N LYS A 348 -14.80 7.10 -7.24
CA LYS A 348 -15.80 7.05 -6.18
C LYS A 348 -16.17 5.60 -5.87
N PHE A 349 -16.71 5.39 -4.68
CA PHE A 349 -17.48 4.20 -4.34
C PHE A 349 -18.77 4.58 -3.63
N THR A 350 -19.66 3.61 -3.44
CA THR A 350 -20.94 3.79 -2.76
C THR A 350 -21.01 2.77 -1.61
N TYR A 351 -21.25 3.24 -0.39
CA TYR A 351 -21.58 2.40 0.74
C TYR A 351 -23.02 2.71 1.15
N ALA A 352 -23.92 1.73 1.05
CA ALA A 352 -25.33 1.92 1.36
C ALA A 352 -25.92 3.12 0.58
N ASN A 353 -26.53 4.11 1.25
CA ASN A 353 -27.06 5.34 0.65
C ASN A 353 -26.05 6.50 0.55
N CYS A 354 -24.75 6.26 0.76
CA CYS A 354 -23.70 7.28 0.78
C CYS A 354 -22.65 7.07 -0.31
N ASP A 355 -22.37 8.11 -1.11
CA ASP A 355 -21.26 8.16 -2.06
C ASP A 355 -19.99 8.75 -1.43
N PHE A 356 -18.86 8.09 -1.65
CA PHE A 356 -17.53 8.53 -1.22
C PHE A 356 -16.71 8.93 -2.44
N PHE A 357 -16.25 10.19 -2.49
CA PHE A 357 -15.49 10.75 -3.61
C PHE A 357 -14.03 10.93 -3.20
N PHE A 358 -13.13 10.22 -3.88
CA PHE A 358 -11.70 10.33 -3.70
C PHE A 358 -11.12 11.30 -4.73
N LEU A 359 -10.53 12.39 -4.25
CA LEU A 359 -9.97 13.45 -5.07
C LEU A 359 -8.44 13.30 -5.14
N ASP A 360 -7.91 13.19 -6.35
CA ASP A 360 -6.49 13.34 -6.61
C ASP A 360 -6.16 14.83 -6.75
N THR A 361 -5.33 15.34 -5.85
CA THR A 361 -4.98 16.77 -5.77
C THR A 361 -3.52 17.04 -6.17
N ARG A 362 -2.85 16.06 -6.80
CA ARG A 362 -1.45 16.17 -7.22
C ARG A 362 -1.27 15.95 -8.73
N SER A 363 -1.79 14.86 -9.29
CA SER A 363 -1.44 14.41 -10.64
C SER A 363 -1.91 15.28 -11.81
N GLN A 364 -2.92 16.13 -11.57
CA GLN A 364 -3.48 17.13 -12.52
C GLN A 364 -3.53 18.53 -11.93
N ARG A 365 -2.87 18.75 -10.78
CA ARG A 365 -2.80 20.07 -10.16
C ARG A 365 -1.94 20.99 -11.03
N HIS A 366 -2.41 22.19 -11.31
CA HIS A 366 -1.55 23.23 -11.91
C HIS A 366 -0.56 23.79 -10.89
N PRO A 367 0.66 24.16 -11.32
CA PRO A 367 1.59 24.93 -10.49
C PRO A 367 0.96 26.20 -9.93
N ASN A 368 1.33 26.54 -8.69
CA ASN A 368 0.87 27.74 -7.97
C ASN A 368 1.54 29.03 -8.47
#